data_AF-A0A7C8DJL5-F1
#
_entry.id   AF-A0A7C8DJL5-F1
#
_cell.length_a   1.000
_cell.length_b   1.000
_cell.length_c   1.000
_cell.angle_alpha   90.00
_cell.angle_beta   90.00
_cell.angle_gamma   90.00
#
_symmetry.space_group_name_H-M   'P 1'
#
loop_
_entity.id
_entity.type
_entity.pdbx_description
1 polymer ?
#
loop_
_entity_poly.entity_id
_entity_poly.type
_entity_poly.pdbx_seq_one_letter_code
_entity_poly.pdbx_strand_id
1 'polypeptide(L)'
;MTTTDEPQQETAQLEIVKGEEAELQVGGLRFVACRREIDKFDGGVSLYVFSDLPDDDRELLRVDLFRERPHYHAPAENRAEFKIKPRAGKDARDWGVEAFTTRASELVLEGGFNDIAEQLDQEALGSCGTALREMFDGLGEPTEVSHFEVPRSVFDALEAG
;
A
#
# COMPACT_ATOMS: atom_id res chain seq x y z
N MET A 1 11.27 32.05 -36.23
CA MET A 1 10.70 30.81 -35.69
C MET A 1 11.73 30.28 -34.71
N THR A 2 11.61 30.67 -33.45
CA THR A 2 12.55 30.26 -32.40
C THR A 2 11.92 29.04 -31.75
N THR A 3 12.43 27.87 -32.05
CA THR A 3 12.11 26.64 -31.32
C THR A 3 12.73 26.81 -29.95
N THR A 4 11.92 27.07 -28.92
CA THR A 4 12.37 26.96 -27.54
C THR A 4 12.60 25.47 -27.30
N ASP A 5 13.87 25.08 -27.26
CA ASP A 5 14.28 23.75 -26.81
C ASP A 5 13.97 23.70 -25.31
N GLU A 6 12.85 23.07 -24.94
CA GLU A 6 12.58 22.79 -23.53
C GLU A 6 13.69 21.86 -23.01
N PRO A 7 14.33 22.17 -21.88
CA PRO A 7 15.38 21.31 -21.35
C PRO A 7 14.78 19.92 -21.08
N GLN A 8 15.28 18.93 -21.82
CA GLN A 8 14.85 17.55 -21.69
C GLN A 8 15.26 17.07 -20.30
N GLN A 9 14.27 16.85 -19.43
CA GLN A 9 14.48 16.49 -18.05
C GLN A 9 15.16 15.11 -18.02
N GLU A 10 16.35 15.02 -17.40
CA GLU A 10 17.10 13.76 -17.30
C GLU A 10 16.23 12.70 -16.60
N THR A 11 16.21 11.49 -17.15
CA THR A 11 15.47 10.35 -16.62
C THR A 11 16.40 9.27 -16.09
N ALA A 12 15.89 8.45 -15.18
CA ALA A 12 16.53 7.23 -14.69
C ALA A 12 15.57 6.05 -14.81
N GLN A 13 16.13 4.85 -14.91
CA GLN A 13 15.37 3.60 -14.86
C GLN A 13 15.21 3.20 -13.39
N LEU A 14 13.96 2.97 -12.98
CA LEU A 14 13.61 2.43 -11.67
C LEU A 14 13.07 1.01 -11.86
N GLU A 15 13.70 0.04 -11.21
CA GLU A 15 13.21 -1.34 -11.19
C GLU A 15 12.17 -1.51 -10.08
N ILE A 16 11.08 -2.21 -10.37
CA ILE A 16 10.12 -2.67 -9.38
C ILE A 16 9.93 -4.17 -9.57
N VAL A 17 10.13 -4.94 -8.51
CA VAL A 17 9.89 -6.38 -8.49
C VAL A 17 8.66 -6.67 -7.65
N LYS A 18 7.65 -7.31 -8.23
CA LYS A 18 6.38 -7.65 -7.57
C LYS A 18 6.25 -9.16 -7.39
N GLY A 19 5.69 -9.58 -6.26
CA GLY A 19 5.37 -10.96 -5.96
C GLY A 19 3.94 -11.34 -6.31
N GLU A 20 3.67 -12.64 -6.19
CA GLU A 20 2.31 -13.16 -6.29
C GLU A 20 1.42 -12.55 -5.20
N GLU A 21 0.14 -12.41 -5.55
CA GLU A 21 -0.87 -11.86 -4.66
C GLU A 21 -1.48 -12.96 -3.79
N ALA A 22 -1.65 -12.66 -2.51
CA ALA A 22 -2.51 -13.39 -1.61
C ALA A 22 -3.73 -12.52 -1.27
N GLU A 23 -4.85 -13.17 -0.97
CA GLU A 23 -6.11 -12.48 -0.67
C GLU A 23 -6.74 -12.97 0.64
N LEU A 24 -7.34 -12.04 1.38
CA LEU A 24 -8.19 -12.30 2.53
C LEU A 24 -9.46 -11.45 2.44
N GLN A 25 -10.62 -12.09 2.50
CA GLN A 25 -11.92 -11.42 2.61
C GLN A 25 -12.43 -11.53 4.04
N VAL A 26 -12.72 -10.41 4.69
CA VAL A 26 -13.25 -10.38 6.05
C VAL A 26 -13.95 -9.06 6.36
N GLY A 27 -15.10 -9.14 7.01
CA GLY A 27 -15.85 -8.00 7.55
C GLY A 27 -16.22 -6.91 6.55
N GLY A 28 -16.48 -7.29 5.29
CA GLY A 28 -16.85 -6.37 4.21
C GLY A 28 -15.65 -5.75 3.48
N LEU A 29 -14.42 -6.19 3.79
CA LEU A 29 -13.20 -5.80 3.09
C LEU A 29 -12.53 -6.99 2.43
N ARG A 30 -11.92 -6.73 1.28
CA ARG A 30 -11.04 -7.66 0.56
C ARG A 30 -9.62 -7.09 0.55
N PHE A 31 -8.73 -7.76 1.27
CA PHE A 31 -7.32 -7.45 1.36
C PHE A 31 -6.56 -8.22 0.30
N VAL A 32 -5.85 -7.54 -0.58
CA VAL A 32 -4.95 -8.15 -1.57
C VAL A 32 -3.54 -7.70 -1.25
N ALA A 33 -2.63 -8.63 -0.98
CA ALA A 33 -1.27 -8.33 -0.56
C ALA A 33 -0.23 -9.01 -1.45
N CYS A 34 0.88 -8.32 -1.73
CA CYS A 34 2.04 -8.89 -2.40
C CYS A 34 3.33 -8.30 -1.84
N ARG A 35 4.45 -9.02 -1.97
CA ARG A 35 5.77 -8.41 -1.76
C ARG A 35 6.10 -7.49 -2.94
N ARG A 36 6.68 -6.34 -2.63
CA ARG A 36 7.13 -5.37 -3.62
C ARG A 36 8.48 -4.82 -3.21
N GLU A 37 9.43 -4.83 -4.12
CA GLU A 37 10.77 -4.26 -3.95
C GLU A 37 10.91 -3.10 -4.96
N ILE A 38 11.43 -1.97 -4.49
CA ILE A 38 11.62 -0.75 -5.28
C ILE A 38 13.12 -0.52 -5.41
N ASP A 39 13.67 -1.06 -6.49
CA ASP A 39 15.10 -1.06 -6.77
C ASP A 39 15.88 -1.51 -5.51
N LYS A 40 17.03 -0.89 -5.23
CA LYS A 40 17.81 -1.05 -4.00
C LYS A 40 17.32 -0.18 -2.83
N PHE A 41 16.24 0.60 -2.98
CA PHE A 41 15.91 1.69 -2.06
C PHE A 41 14.97 1.28 -0.94
N ASP A 42 13.90 0.57 -1.26
CA ASP A 42 12.87 0.20 -0.28
C ASP A 42 12.11 -1.05 -0.74
N GLY A 43 11.23 -1.55 0.12
CA GLY A 43 10.34 -2.64 -0.20
C GLY A 43 9.69 -3.23 1.04
N GLY A 44 8.78 -4.17 0.82
CA GLY A 44 8.01 -4.81 1.88
C GLY A 44 6.70 -5.35 1.33
N VAL A 45 5.64 -5.22 2.12
CA VAL A 45 4.29 -5.63 1.70
C VAL A 45 3.54 -4.43 1.15
N SER A 46 3.06 -4.54 -0.09
CA SER A 46 2.00 -3.67 -0.59
C SER A 46 0.66 -4.36 -0.33
N LEU A 47 -0.25 -3.64 0.31
CA LEU A 47 -1.59 -4.09 0.66
C LEU A 47 -2.62 -3.17 0.00
N TYR A 48 -3.39 -3.73 -0.91
CA TYR A 48 -4.54 -3.09 -1.56
C TYR A 48 -5.80 -3.50 -0.82
N VAL A 49 -6.64 -2.54 -0.48
CA VAL A 49 -7.87 -2.79 0.29
C VAL A 49 -9.05 -2.38 -0.55
N PHE A 50 -9.91 -3.36 -0.84
CA PHE A 50 -11.12 -3.16 -1.61
C PHE A 50 -12.36 -3.33 -0.73
N SER A 51 -13.47 -2.76 -1.19
CA SER A 51 -14.79 -3.18 -0.74
C SER A 51 -15.03 -4.64 -1.11
N ASP A 52 -15.70 -5.37 -0.23
CA ASP A 52 -16.27 -6.71 -0.48
C ASP A 52 -17.78 -6.72 -0.18
N LEU A 53 -18.41 -5.55 -0.21
CA LEU A 53 -19.85 -5.41 -0.07
C LEU A 53 -20.55 -5.79 -1.39
N PRO A 54 -21.84 -6.20 -1.34
CA PRO A 54 -22.57 -6.57 -2.53
C PRO A 54 -22.52 -5.47 -3.61
N ASP A 55 -22.10 -5.85 -4.82
CA ASP A 55 -22.00 -4.98 -5.99
C ASP A 55 -21.03 -3.77 -5.83
N ASP A 56 -20.06 -3.85 -4.91
CA ASP A 56 -19.05 -2.83 -4.67
C ASP A 56 -17.64 -3.42 -4.65
N ASP A 57 -16.80 -3.05 -5.62
CA ASP A 57 -15.43 -3.54 -5.78
C ASP A 57 -14.39 -2.40 -5.76
N ARG A 58 -14.77 -1.22 -5.24
CA ARG A 58 -13.90 -0.04 -5.21
C ARG A 58 -12.62 -0.31 -4.43
N GLU A 59 -11.48 0.15 -4.97
CA GLU A 59 -10.22 0.23 -4.21
C GLU A 59 -10.29 1.41 -3.24
N LEU A 60 -10.24 1.11 -1.94
CA LEU A 60 -10.46 2.09 -0.88
C LEU A 60 -9.14 2.70 -0.44
N LEU A 61 -8.14 1.84 -0.19
CA LEU A 61 -6.86 2.23 0.39
C LEU A 61 -5.73 1.45 -0.29
N ARG A 62 -4.59 2.12 -0.42
CA ARG A 62 -3.31 1.45 -0.67
C ARG A 62 -2.39 1.66 0.52
N VAL A 63 -1.87 0.58 1.09
CA VAL A 63 -1.00 0.61 2.25
C VAL A 63 0.33 -0.06 1.87
N ASP A 64 1.39 0.74 1.83
CA ASP A 64 2.73 0.28 1.53
C ASP A 64 3.49 0.12 2.86
N LEU A 65 3.48 -1.11 3.38
CA LEU A 65 4.08 -1.54 4.66
C LEU A 65 5.58 -1.79 4.47
N PHE A 66 6.28 -0.78 3.97
CA PHE A 66 7.69 -0.88 3.59
C PHE A 66 8.65 -0.69 4.77
N ARG A 67 9.92 -1.05 4.55
CA ARG A 67 10.95 -1.04 5.57
C ARG A 67 11.44 0.37 5.88
N GLU A 68 11.70 1.18 4.85
CA GLU A 68 12.28 2.51 5.01
C GLU A 68 11.21 3.61 5.09
N ARG A 69 10.23 3.58 4.18
CA ARG A 69 9.17 4.61 4.10
C ARG A 69 7.78 3.98 4.14
N PRO A 70 7.34 3.40 5.27
CA PRO A 70 5.99 2.87 5.36
C PRO A 70 4.96 4.00 5.31
N HIS A 71 3.94 3.85 4.47
CA HIS A 71 2.91 4.87 4.26
C HIS A 71 1.60 4.25 3.75
N TYR A 72 0.53 5.05 3.74
CA TYR A 72 -0.72 4.68 3.07
C TYR A 72 -1.34 5.86 2.33
N HIS A 73 -2.24 5.52 1.41
CA HIS A 73 -3.05 6.43 0.62
C HIS A 73 -4.52 6.17 0.93
N ALA A 74 -5.23 7.25 1.27
CA ALA A 74 -6.67 7.28 1.50
C ALA A 74 -7.24 8.52 0.78
N PRO A 75 -8.09 8.37 -0.26
CA PRO A 75 -8.37 7.12 -0.97
C PRO A 75 -7.11 6.57 -1.69
N ALA A 76 -7.18 5.37 -2.26
CA ALA A 76 -6.03 4.69 -2.86
C ALA A 76 -5.28 5.52 -3.93
N GLU A 77 -6.00 6.35 -4.70
CA GLU A 77 -5.47 7.23 -5.74
C GLU A 77 -4.90 8.56 -5.20
N ASN A 78 -4.97 8.79 -3.89
CA ASN A 78 -4.48 10.02 -3.29
C ASN A 78 -2.97 10.16 -3.54
N ARG A 79 -2.55 11.28 -4.12
CA ARG A 79 -1.12 11.56 -4.36
C ARG A 79 -0.35 11.85 -3.08
N ALA A 80 -1.04 12.37 -2.06
CA ALA A 80 -0.44 12.59 -0.76
C ALA A 80 -0.39 11.27 0.00
N GLU A 81 0.72 11.06 0.71
CA GLU A 81 0.90 9.89 1.57
C GLU A 81 0.69 10.26 3.04
N PHE A 82 0.14 9.32 3.79
CA PHE A 82 0.13 9.37 5.25
C PHE A 82 1.25 8.49 5.78
N LYS A 83 2.21 9.10 6.49
CA LYS A 83 3.35 8.39 7.05
C LYS A 83 2.90 7.44 8.17
N ILE A 84 3.31 6.18 8.06
CA ILE A 84 3.09 5.17 9.10
C ILE A 84 4.22 5.27 10.12
N LYS A 85 3.85 5.22 11.41
CA LYS A 85 4.79 5.20 12.52
C LYS A 85 4.49 4.02 13.43
N PRO A 86 5.16 2.87 13.24
CA PRO A 86 5.01 1.74 14.13
C PRO A 86 5.41 2.10 15.57
N ARG A 87 4.82 1.40 16.55
CA ARG A 87 5.24 1.54 17.95
C ARG A 87 6.67 1.01 18.11
N ALA A 88 7.35 1.42 19.18
CA ALA A 88 8.70 0.93 19.48
C ALA A 88 8.74 -0.60 19.55
N GLY A 89 9.66 -1.22 18.80
CA GLY A 89 9.80 -2.68 18.72
C GLY A 89 8.78 -3.38 17.82
N LYS A 90 8.04 -2.63 17.00
CA LYS A 90 7.07 -3.13 16.01
C LYS A 90 7.47 -2.68 14.60
N ASP A 91 7.16 -3.49 13.60
CA ASP A 91 7.40 -3.15 12.19
C ASP A 91 6.15 -2.56 11.51
N ALA A 92 6.25 -2.21 10.23
CA ALA A 92 5.12 -1.68 9.47
C ALA A 92 3.98 -2.71 9.38
N ARG A 93 4.28 -4.00 9.25
CA ARG A 93 3.27 -5.07 9.18
C ARG A 93 2.47 -5.17 10.48
N ASP A 94 3.14 -5.05 11.63
CA ASP A 94 2.48 -4.95 12.93
C ASP A 94 1.50 -3.76 12.98
N TRP A 95 1.89 -2.60 12.45
CA TRP A 95 1.00 -1.45 12.34
C TRP A 95 -0.21 -1.75 11.45
N GLY A 96 -0.01 -2.38 10.30
CA GLY A 96 -1.10 -2.74 9.38
C GLY A 96 -2.14 -3.63 10.06
N VAL A 97 -1.67 -4.66 10.77
CA VAL A 97 -2.55 -5.55 11.55
C VAL A 97 -3.27 -4.79 12.66
N GLU A 98 -2.58 -3.97 13.45
CA GLU A 98 -3.21 -3.15 14.50
C GLU A 98 -4.26 -2.21 13.89
N ALA A 99 -3.95 -1.55 12.77
CA ALA A 99 -4.81 -0.56 12.17
C ALA A 99 -6.12 -1.17 11.64
N PHE A 100 -6.06 -2.28 10.91
CA PHE A 100 -7.27 -2.93 10.38
C PHE A 100 -8.08 -3.70 11.42
N THR A 101 -7.47 -4.13 12.53
CA THR A 101 -8.20 -4.79 13.62
C THR A 101 -8.81 -3.82 14.63
N THR A 102 -8.37 -2.56 14.67
CA THR A 102 -8.84 -1.60 15.69
C THR A 102 -9.56 -0.38 15.13
N ARG A 103 -9.31 0.00 13.87
CA ARG A 103 -9.81 1.25 13.29
C ARG A 103 -10.02 1.21 11.78
N ALA A 104 -10.39 0.05 11.22
CA ALA A 104 -10.64 -0.10 9.78
C ALA A 104 -11.65 0.91 9.23
N SER A 105 -12.80 1.12 9.91
CA SER A 105 -13.78 2.12 9.47
C SER A 105 -13.22 3.54 9.46
N GLU A 106 -12.36 3.90 10.41
CA GLU A 106 -11.74 5.24 10.42
C GLU A 106 -10.84 5.45 9.21
N LEU A 107 -10.03 4.45 8.84
CA LEU A 107 -9.20 4.50 7.62
C LEU A 107 -10.05 4.65 6.35
N VAL A 108 -11.14 3.90 6.26
CA VAL A 108 -12.06 3.96 5.11
C VAL A 108 -12.77 5.33 5.06
N LEU A 109 -13.10 5.92 6.22
CA LEU A 109 -13.63 7.28 6.33
C LEU A 109 -12.62 8.35 5.91
N GLU A 110 -11.33 8.19 6.22
CA GLU A 110 -10.25 9.08 5.75
C GLU A 110 -10.19 9.12 4.21
N GLY A 111 -10.55 8.02 3.55
CA GLY A 111 -10.69 7.93 2.08
C GLY A 111 -11.99 8.52 1.52
N GLY A 112 -12.93 8.93 2.38
CA GLY A 112 -14.22 9.49 1.98
C GLY A 112 -15.33 8.47 1.71
N PHE A 113 -15.10 7.19 1.96
CA PHE A 113 -16.04 6.09 1.71
C PHE A 113 -16.99 5.86 2.90
N ASN A 114 -17.75 6.90 3.23
CA ASN A 114 -18.66 6.91 4.39
C ASN A 114 -19.72 5.80 4.32
N ASP A 115 -20.26 5.59 3.12
CA ASP A 115 -21.24 4.56 2.80
C ASP A 115 -20.71 3.14 3.05
N ILE A 116 -19.43 2.89 2.79
CA ILE A 116 -18.80 1.58 3.06
C ILE A 116 -18.45 1.46 4.55
N ALA A 117 -17.85 2.49 5.14
CA ALA A 117 -17.35 2.45 6.52
C ALA A 117 -18.43 2.12 7.55
N GLU A 118 -19.68 2.57 7.32
CA GLU A 118 -20.84 2.31 8.16
C GLU A 118 -21.33 0.84 8.10
N GLN A 119 -20.94 0.09 7.06
CA GLN A 119 -21.38 -1.28 6.82
C GLN A 119 -20.36 -2.35 7.23
N LEU A 120 -19.14 -1.94 7.60
CA LEU A 120 -18.07 -2.87 7.95
C LEU A 120 -18.36 -3.60 9.26
N ASP A 121 -18.17 -4.92 9.26
CA ASP A 121 -18.28 -5.76 10.45
C ASP A 121 -17.01 -5.61 11.30
N GLN A 122 -17.09 -4.73 12.30
CA GLN A 122 -15.97 -4.44 13.20
C GLN A 122 -15.58 -5.63 14.08
N GLU A 123 -16.50 -6.55 14.37
CA GLU A 123 -16.19 -7.71 15.21
C GLU A 123 -15.36 -8.73 14.43
N ALA A 124 -15.76 -8.98 13.18
CA ALA A 124 -14.99 -9.83 12.25
C ALA A 124 -13.60 -9.24 11.98
N LEU A 125 -13.53 -7.93 11.69
CA LEU A 125 -12.26 -7.22 11.49
C LEU A 125 -11.39 -7.23 12.77
N GLY A 126 -11.99 -7.02 13.94
CA GLY A 126 -11.29 -7.09 15.23
C GLY A 126 -10.67 -8.46 15.51
N SER A 127 -11.24 -9.52 14.94
CA SER A 127 -10.78 -10.89 15.14
C SER A 127 -9.82 -11.40 14.05
N CYS A 128 -9.61 -10.64 12.97
CA CYS A 128 -8.88 -11.13 11.79
C CYS A 128 -7.34 -11.03 11.88
N GLY A 129 -6.80 -10.50 12.99
CA GLY A 129 -5.38 -10.16 13.10
C GLY A 129 -4.41 -11.32 12.85
N THR A 130 -4.75 -12.54 13.27
CA THR A 130 -3.93 -13.73 12.99
C THR A 130 -3.92 -14.05 11.49
N ALA A 131 -5.09 -14.02 10.82
CA ALA A 131 -5.19 -14.31 9.40
C ALA A 131 -4.42 -13.28 8.54
N LEU A 132 -4.47 -11.99 8.90
CA LEU A 132 -3.66 -10.96 8.24
C LEU A 132 -2.16 -11.21 8.39
N ARG A 133 -1.70 -11.64 9.58
CA ARG A 133 -0.29 -11.97 9.81
C ARG A 133 0.15 -13.18 8.97
N GLU A 134 -0.65 -14.24 8.99
CA GLU A 134 -0.39 -15.44 8.20
C GLU A 134 -0.35 -15.12 6.70
N MET A 135 -1.25 -14.26 6.21
CA MET A 135 -1.24 -13.77 4.85
C MET A 135 0.09 -13.06 4.52
N PHE A 136 0.55 -12.13 5.37
CA PHE A 136 1.80 -11.39 5.15
C PHE A 136 3.04 -12.28 5.22
N ASP A 137 3.09 -13.21 6.19
CA ASP A 137 4.23 -14.12 6.38
C ASP A 137 4.28 -15.21 5.28
N GLY A 138 3.14 -15.51 4.67
CA GLY A 138 3.01 -16.46 3.57
C GLY A 138 3.35 -15.90 2.18
N LEU A 139 3.61 -14.60 2.05
CA LEU A 139 3.93 -14.00 0.75
C LEU A 139 5.29 -14.49 0.23
N GLY A 140 5.28 -15.04 -0.99
CA GLY A 140 6.50 -15.48 -1.68
C GLY A 140 7.43 -14.33 -2.05
N GLU A 141 8.67 -14.69 -2.43
CA GLU A 141 9.63 -13.72 -2.96
C GLU A 141 9.11 -13.10 -4.27
N PRO A 142 9.33 -11.80 -4.49
CA PRO A 142 8.88 -11.13 -5.70
C PRO A 142 9.71 -11.56 -6.91
N THR A 143 9.05 -11.76 -8.05
CA THR A 143 9.67 -12.29 -9.28
C THR A 143 9.27 -11.56 -10.56
N GLU A 144 8.15 -10.83 -10.55
CA GLU A 144 7.68 -10.06 -11.70
C GLU A 144 8.45 -8.73 -11.77
N VAL A 145 9.37 -8.61 -12.72
CA VAL A 145 10.21 -7.41 -12.88
C VAL A 145 9.57 -6.43 -13.85
N SER A 146 9.42 -5.19 -13.43
CA SER A 146 8.98 -4.06 -14.24
C SER A 146 10.00 -2.92 -14.17
N HIS A 147 10.18 -2.21 -15.29
CA HIS A 147 11.07 -1.06 -15.37
C HIS A 147 10.26 0.19 -15.71
N PHE A 148 10.54 1.27 -14.99
CA PHE A 148 9.87 2.56 -15.16
C PHE A 148 10.88 3.67 -15.42
N GLU A 149 10.59 4.51 -16.41
CA GLU A 149 11.32 5.77 -16.60
C GLU A 149 10.75 6.82 -15.65
N VAL A 150 11.60 7.31 -14.75
CA VAL A 150 11.26 8.37 -13.80
C VAL A 150 12.20 9.56 -13.98
N PRO A 151 11.78 10.79 -13.62
CA PRO A 151 12.71 11.92 -13.56
C PRO A 151 13.88 11.60 -12.63
N ARG A 152 15.11 11.96 -13.02
CA ARG A 152 16.32 11.68 -12.24
C ARG A 152 16.22 12.20 -10.81
N SER A 153 15.58 13.35 -10.61
CA SER A 153 15.31 13.92 -9.29
C SER A 153 14.47 13.02 -8.38
N VAL A 154 13.57 12.20 -8.94
CA VAL A 154 12.78 11.23 -8.16
C VAL A 154 13.66 10.08 -7.71
N PHE A 155 14.50 9.56 -8.61
CA PHE A 155 15.46 8.50 -8.28
C PHE A 155 16.46 8.94 -7.20
N ASP A 156 17.04 10.14 -7.35
CA ASP A 156 17.98 10.69 -6.37
C ASP A 156 17.31 10.94 -5.00
N ALA A 157 16.02 11.31 -4.98
CA ALA A 157 15.27 11.45 -3.74
C ALA A 157 15.04 10.11 -3.03
N LEU A 158 14.81 9.03 -3.78
CA LEU A 158 14.73 7.67 -3.21
C LEU A 158 16.09 7.20 -2.68
N GLU A 159 17.18 7.55 -3.35
CA GLU A 159 18.55 7.21 -2.92
C GLU A 159 18.96 7.93 -1.63
N ALA A 160 18.44 9.13 -1.39
CA ALA A 160 18.78 9.95 -0.23
C ALA A 160 18.10 9.51 1.09
N GLY A 161 16.98 8.77 1.01
CA GLY A 161 16.15 8.37 2.16
C GLY A 161 15.12 9.41 2.57
#